data_AF-A0A3M0KPF5-F1
#
_entry.id   AF-A0A3M0KPF5-F1
#
_cell.length_a   1.000
_cell.length_b   1.000
_cell.length_c   1.000
_cell.angle_alpha   90.00
_cell.angle_beta   90.00
_cell.angle_gamma   90.00
#
_symmetry.space_group_name_H-M   'P 1'
#
loop_
_entity.id
_entity.type
_entity.pdbx_description
1 polymer ?
#
loop_
_entity_poly.entity_id
_entity_poly.type
_entity_poly.pdbx_seq_one_letter_code
_entity_poly.pdbx_strand_id
1 'polypeptide(L)' 'MSLSKRELDELKPWIEKTVKCVLGFLEPAVVTTVLNCVGKGMDKKKVADHLKPFLDDSTLCFVDKLFEAVEEG' A
#
# COMPACT_ATOMS: atom_id res chain seq x y z
N MET A 1 -8.45 -6.24 9.31
CA MET A 1 -9.57 -6.22 8.36
C MET A 1 -9.05 -6.71 7.02
N SER A 2 -9.76 -7.58 6.32
CA SER A 2 -9.40 -8.00 4.96
C SER A 2 -10.23 -7.19 3.97
N LEU A 3 -9.60 -6.56 2.99
CA LEU A 3 -10.33 -5.76 1.99
C LEU A 3 -11.10 -6.64 0.99
N SER A 4 -12.28 -6.18 0.60
CA SER A 4 -13.04 -6.78 -0.50
C SER A 4 -12.44 -6.40 -1.85
N LYS A 5 -12.80 -7.16 -2.91
CA LYS A 5 -12.34 -6.86 -4.28
C LYS A 5 -12.67 -5.43 -4.73
N ARG A 6 -13.80 -4.88 -4.27
CA ARG A 6 -14.23 -3.52 -4.55
C ARG A 6 -13.31 -2.49 -3.90
N GLU A 7 -13.09 -2.61 -2.59
CA GLU A 7 -12.14 -1.77 -1.84
C GLU A 7 -10.75 -1.76 -2.46
N LEU A 8 -10.25 -2.94 -2.89
CA LEU A 8 -8.96 -3.05 -3.57
C LEU A 8 -8.91 -2.29 -4.89
N ASP A 9 -10.00 -2.28 -5.65
CA ASP A 9 -10.09 -1.55 -6.93
C ASP A 9 -10.14 -0.04 -6.69
N GLU A 10 -10.81 0.41 -5.63
CA GLU A 10 -10.86 1.82 -5.21
C GLU A 10 -9.50 2.29 -4.65
N LEU A 11 -8.79 1.44 -3.90
CA LEU A 11 -7.46 1.76 -3.34
C LEU A 11 -6.37 1.80 -4.41
N LYS A 12 -6.48 0.97 -5.45
CA LYS A 12 -5.46 0.81 -6.49
C LYS A 12 -4.99 2.14 -7.10
N PRO A 13 -5.84 3.03 -7.64
CA PRO A 13 -5.39 4.29 -8.21
C PRO A 13 -4.74 5.23 -7.16
N TRP A 14 -5.19 5.17 -5.91
CA TRP A 14 -4.59 5.93 -4.81
C TRP A 14 -3.19 5.42 -4.47
N ILE A 15 -3.00 4.09 -4.41
CA ILE A 15 -1.71 3.43 -4.21
C ILE A 15 -0.76 3.83 -5.35
N GLU A 16 -1.20 3.71 -6.60
CA GLU A 16 -0.38 4.07 -7.78
C GLU A 16 0.11 5.51 -7.71
N LYS A 17 -0.79 6.46 -7.39
CA LYS A 17 -0.44 7.87 -7.23
C LYS A 17 0.55 8.10 -6.08
N THR A 18 0.36 7.41 -4.95
CA THR A 18 1.20 7.55 -3.77
C THR A 18 2.59 6.94 -3.99
N VAL A 19 2.66 5.74 -4.58
CA VAL A 19 3.92 5.09 -4.96
C VAL A 19 4.70 5.99 -5.92
N LYS A 20 4.04 6.55 -6.94
CA LYS A 20 4.66 7.49 -7.87
C LYS A 20 5.16 8.76 -7.18
N CYS A 21 4.46 9.25 -6.17
CA CYS A 21 4.88 10.42 -5.40
C CYS A 21 6.10 10.14 -4.53
N VAL A 22 6.19 8.94 -3.94
CA VAL A 22 7.28 8.53 -3.04
C VAL A 22 8.54 8.17 -3.81
N LEU A 23 8.40 7.37 -4.88
CA LEU A 23 9.53 6.85 -5.66
C LEU A 23 9.92 7.78 -6.81
N GLY A 24 9.06 8.73 -7.20
CA GLY A 24 9.22 9.52 -8.43
C GLY A 24 8.83 8.76 -9.71
N PHE A 25 8.60 7.45 -9.61
CA PHE A 25 8.14 6.59 -10.70
C PHE A 25 7.11 5.57 -10.20
N LEU A 26 6.31 5.03 -11.13
CA LEU A 26 5.32 4.03 -10.80
C LEU A 26 5.96 2.64 -10.89
N GLU A 27 6.13 1.97 -9.74
CA GLU A 27 6.59 0.58 -9.68
C GLU A 27 5.39 -0.38 -9.54
N PRO A 28 4.96 -1.09 -10.61
CA PRO A 28 3.78 -1.96 -10.57
C PRO A 28 3.92 -3.15 -9.60
N ALA A 29 5.16 -3.59 -9.35
CA ALA A 29 5.45 -4.64 -8.37
C ALA A 29 5.10 -4.22 -6.93
N VAL A 30 5.38 -2.96 -6.58
CA VAL A 30 5.01 -2.38 -5.28
C VAL A 30 3.49 -2.32 -5.16
N VAL A 31 2.81 -1.77 -6.15
CA VAL A 31 1.34 -1.65 -6.16
C VAL A 31 0.67 -3.01 -5.95
N THR A 32 1.14 -4.04 -6.66
CA THR A 32 0.62 -5.41 -6.53
C THR A 32 0.89 -5.99 -5.15
N THR A 33 2.09 -5.76 -4.61
CA THR A 33 2.48 -6.22 -3.26
C THR A 33 1.60 -5.56 -2.20
N VAL A 34 1.41 -4.25 -2.27
CA VAL A 34 0.55 -3.46 -1.37
C VAL A 34 -0.87 -4.01 -1.39
N LEU A 35 -1.47 -4.13 -2.59
CA LEU A 35 -2.84 -4.65 -2.76
C LEU A 35 -3.00 -6.05 -2.18
N ASN A 36 -2.03 -6.93 -2.41
CA ASN A 36 -2.05 -8.28 -1.84
C ASN A 36 -1.89 -8.28 -0.31
N CYS A 37 -1.07 -7.39 0.25
CA CYS A 37 -0.90 -7.23 1.69
C CYS A 37 -2.20 -6.80 2.37
N VAL A 38 -2.84 -5.73 1.88
CA VAL A 38 -4.10 -5.22 2.45
C VAL A 38 -5.29 -6.15 2.15
N GLY A 39 -5.30 -6.81 0.99
CA GLY A 39 -6.31 -7.81 0.63
C GLY A 39 -6.25 -9.06 1.51
N LYS A 40 -5.06 -9.46 1.98
CA LYS A 40 -4.88 -10.55 2.95
C LYS A 40 -5.12 -10.13 4.40
N GLY A 41 -5.41 -8.85 4.65
CA GLY A 41 -5.56 -8.30 6.00
C GLY A 41 -4.29 -8.40 6.83
N MET A 42 -3.11 -8.26 6.19
CA MET A 42 -1.83 -8.19 6.92
C MET A 42 -1.78 -6.97 7.83
N ASP A 43 -1.12 -7.11 8.97
CA ASP A 43 -0.86 -6.00 9.89
C ASP A 43 0.13 -5.00 9.29
N LYS A 44 -0.03 -3.73 9.69
CA LYS A 44 0.84 -2.60 9.34
C LYS A 44 2.34 -2.95 9.38
N LYS A 45 2.78 -3.68 10.41
CA LYS A 45 4.18 -4.09 10.59
C LYS A 45 4.65 -5.08 9.52
N LYS A 46 3.82 -6.03 9.10
CA LYS A 46 4.13 -6.98 8.02
C LYS A 46 4.14 -6.29 6.66
N VAL A 47 3.20 -5.37 6.43
CA VAL A 47 3.17 -4.58 5.20
C VAL A 47 4.44 -3.73 5.10
N ALA A 48 4.84 -3.07 6.19
CA ALA A 48 6.10 -2.31 6.23
C ALA A 48 7.31 -3.19 5.92
N ASP A 49 7.42 -4.39 6.51
CA ASP A 49 8.53 -5.30 6.23
C ASP A 49 8.61 -5.70 4.74
N HIS A 50 7.47 -6.00 4.12
CA HIS A 50 7.37 -6.28 2.68
C HIS A 50 7.70 -5.08 1.79
N LEU A 51 7.37 -3.87 2.22
CA LEU A 51 7.57 -2.64 1.46
C LEU A 51 8.92 -1.97 1.71
N LYS A 52 9.62 -2.36 2.78
CA LYS A 52 10.95 -1.87 3.12
C LYS A 52 11.98 -1.96 1.99
N PRO A 53 12.11 -3.10 1.27
CA PRO A 53 13.06 -3.17 0.15
C PRO A 53 12.70 -2.28 -1.05
N PHE A 54 11.49 -1.72 -1.09
CA PHE A 54 11.04 -0.86 -2.18
C PHE A 54 11.05 0.63 -1.83
N LEU A 55 10.61 0.98 -0.61
CA LEU A 55 10.38 2.37 -0.20
C LEU A 55 11.38 2.86 0.87
N ASP A 56 12.22 1.96 1.41
CA ASP A 56 13.27 2.25 2.40
C ASP A 56 12.76 3.09 3.60
N ASP A 57 13.31 4.28 3.85
CA ASP A 57 12.84 5.19 4.91
C ASP A 57 11.38 5.67 4.72
N SER A 58 10.89 5.73 3.48
CA SER A 58 9.53 6.19 3.18
C SER A 58 8.46 5.13 3.46
N THR A 59 8.86 3.88 3.74
CA THR A 59 7.94 2.77 4.02
C THR A 59 6.96 3.08 5.15
N LEU A 60 7.44 3.62 6.27
CA LEU A 60 6.58 3.85 7.43
C LEU A 60 5.51 4.89 7.13
N CYS A 61 5.88 5.98 6.46
CA CYS A 61 4.96 7.04 6.05
C CYS A 61 3.94 6.54 5.01
N PHE A 62 4.40 5.75 4.04
CA PHE A 62 3.53 5.14 3.04
C PHE A 62 2.49 4.21 3.68
N VAL A 63 2.94 3.33 4.56
CA VAL A 63 2.08 2.35 5.22
C VAL A 63 1.11 3.01 6.20
N ASP A 64 1.51 4.11 6.86
CA ASP A 64 0.62 4.91 7.68
C ASP A 64 -0.56 5.48 6.87
N LYS A 65 -0.25 6.20 5.79
CA LYS A 65 -1.25 6.75 4.86
C LYS A 65 -2.10 5.66 4.21
N LEU A 66 -1.51 4.51 3.89
CA LEU A 66 -2.22 3.38 3.31
C LEU A 66 -3.30 2.87 4.25
N PHE A 67 -2.97 2.67 5.54
CA PHE A 67 -3.94 2.18 6.51
C PHE A 67 -5.00 3.22 6.83
N GLU A 68 -4.64 4.51 6.87
CA GLU A 68 -5.60 5.62 6.97
C GLU A 68 -6.61 5.59 5.81
N ALA A 69 -6.13 5.46 4.56
CA ALA A 69 -7.00 5.35 3.38
C ALA A 69 -7.86 4.08 3.35
N VAL A 70 -7.42 3.00 4.03
CA VAL A 70 -8.19 1.76 4.20
C VAL A 70 -9.26 1.89 5.29
N GLU A 71 -9.04 2.73 6.30
CA GLU A 71 -10.00 2.98 7.38
C GLU A 71 -11.04 4.05 7.02
N GLU A 72 -10.72 4.96 6.09
CA GLU A 72 -11.66 5.95 5.54
C GLU A 72 -12.57 5.41 4.41
N GLY A 73 -12.31 4.20 3.92
CA GLY A 73 -13.06 3.51 2.84
C GLY A 73 -14.28 2.72 3.32
#